data_AF-A0A087N6J8-F1
#
_entry.id   AF-A0A087N6J8-F1
#
_cell.length_a   1.000
_cell.length_b   1.000
_cell.length_c   1.000
_cell.angle_alpha   90.00
_cell.angle_beta   90.00
_cell.angle_gamma   90.00
#
_symmetry.space_group_name_H-M   'P 1'
#
loop_
_entity.id
_entity.type
_entity.pdbx_description
1 polymer ?
#
loop_
_entity_poly.entity_id
_entity_poly.type
_entity_poly.pdbx_seq_one_letter_code
_entity_poly.pdbx_strand_id
1 'polypeptide(L)'
;MNIGAASDACGVSQRMIRHYEKIGLVPAPARRGSYRDYADPDVHRLRFIANARDLGFPIEEIRTLLGLWSDRSRSSSEVKMLAQARADELGRKAAALEAFRQQLSDVFADWQHRTAQCLRAAQAAGEIGAHHDADRLAAFFWIGWEGAVLRAKLERSGAPLRTFAEGFFAMIRT
;
A
#
# COMPACT_ATOMS: atom_id res chain seq x y z
N MET A 1 -29.17 -0.14 10.90
CA MET A 1 -28.66 -0.46 9.55
C MET A 1 -28.83 -1.94 9.25
N ASN A 2 -29.30 -2.36 8.07
CA ASN A 2 -29.38 -3.80 7.74
C ASN A 2 -27.98 -4.39 7.42
N ILE A 3 -27.88 -5.72 7.27
CA ILE A 3 -26.57 -6.39 7.03
C ILE A 3 -25.90 -6.01 5.71
N GLY A 4 -26.68 -5.66 4.67
CA GLY A 4 -26.14 -5.21 3.39
C GLY A 4 -25.47 -3.85 3.54
N ALA A 5 -26.20 -2.88 4.08
CA ALA A 5 -25.66 -1.56 4.36
C ALA A 5 -24.47 -1.60 5.35
N ALA A 6 -24.49 -2.50 6.35
CA ALA A 6 -23.36 -2.70 7.24
C ALA A 6 -22.13 -3.24 6.49
N SER A 7 -22.32 -4.23 5.62
CA SER A 7 -21.27 -4.78 4.75
C SER A 7 -20.62 -3.70 3.89
N ASP A 8 -21.42 -2.88 3.22
CA ASP A 8 -20.91 -1.80 2.37
C ASP A 8 -20.20 -0.73 3.21
N ALA A 9 -20.74 -0.40 4.38
CA ALA A 9 -20.14 0.60 5.26
C ALA A 9 -18.81 0.16 5.89
N CYS A 10 -18.63 -1.13 6.21
CA CYS A 10 -17.42 -1.62 6.87
C CYS A 10 -16.43 -2.37 5.96
N GLY A 11 -16.81 -2.64 4.70
CA GLY A 11 -15.99 -3.40 3.76
C GLY A 11 -15.91 -4.90 4.07
N VAL A 12 -16.68 -5.40 5.04
CA VAL A 12 -16.70 -6.82 5.43
C VAL A 12 -17.89 -7.50 4.77
N SER A 13 -17.63 -8.57 4.00
CA SER A 13 -18.72 -9.34 3.38
C SER A 13 -19.77 -9.80 4.40
N GLN A 14 -21.05 -9.82 4.01
CA GLN A 14 -22.12 -10.30 4.88
C GLN A 14 -21.87 -11.71 5.44
N ARG A 15 -21.15 -12.57 4.71
CA ARG A 15 -20.72 -13.90 5.18
C ARG A 15 -19.78 -13.78 6.37
N MET A 16 -18.79 -12.89 6.28
CA MET A 16 -17.81 -12.67 7.35
C MET A 16 -18.44 -11.95 8.55
N ILE A 17 -19.37 -11.03 8.34
CA ILE A 17 -20.14 -10.42 9.45
C ILE A 17 -20.84 -11.51 10.26
N ARG A 18 -21.58 -12.41 9.60
CA ARG A 18 -22.24 -13.55 10.26
C ARG A 18 -21.24 -14.49 10.94
N HIS A 19 -20.05 -14.66 10.36
CA HIS A 19 -19.00 -15.46 10.97
C HIS A 19 -18.49 -14.80 12.28
N TYR A 20 -18.24 -13.49 12.28
CA TYR A 20 -17.80 -12.75 13.46
C TYR A 20 -18.86 -12.73 14.57
N GLU A 21 -20.15 -12.65 14.22
CA GLU A 21 -21.24 -12.87 15.19
C GLU A 21 -21.13 -14.29 15.80
N LYS A 22 -21.00 -15.32 14.96
CA LYS A 22 -20.99 -16.73 15.39
C LYS A 22 -19.83 -17.03 16.36
N ILE A 23 -18.66 -16.44 16.15
CA ILE A 23 -17.48 -16.64 17.01
C ILE A 23 -17.41 -15.64 18.17
N GLY A 24 -18.46 -14.83 18.37
CA GLY A 24 -18.58 -13.87 19.46
C GLY A 24 -17.60 -12.69 19.35
N LEU A 25 -17.08 -12.39 18.16
CA LEU A 25 -16.25 -11.21 17.93
C LEU A 25 -17.09 -9.95 17.87
N VAL A 26 -18.34 -10.03 17.41
CA VAL A 26 -19.31 -8.93 17.39
C VAL A 26 -20.54 -9.39 18.20
N PRO A 27 -21.08 -8.54 19.09
CA PRO A 27 -22.32 -8.87 19.79
C PRO A 27 -23.44 -9.14 18.79
N ALA A 28 -24.40 -9.98 19.17
CA ALA A 28 -25.57 -10.20 18.32
C ALA A 28 -26.32 -8.86 18.16
N PRO A 29 -26.53 -8.36 16.92
CA PRO A 29 -27.18 -7.08 16.71
C PRO A 29 -28.64 -7.13 17.14
N ALA A 30 -29.20 -5.96 17.46
CA ALA A 30 -30.63 -5.82 17.68
C ALA A 30 -31.40 -6.31 16.45
N ARG A 31 -32.67 -6.68 16.64
CA ARG A 31 -33.53 -7.09 15.52
C ARG A 31 -34.66 -6.10 15.34
N ARG A 32 -34.94 -5.79 14.07
CA ARG A 32 -36.11 -5.02 13.65
C ARG A 32 -36.98 -5.95 12.79
N GLY A 33 -37.93 -6.63 13.45
CA GLY A 33 -38.68 -7.74 12.85
C GLY A 33 -37.77 -8.95 12.58
N SER A 34 -37.76 -9.46 11.35
CA SER A 34 -36.90 -10.57 10.94
C SER A 34 -35.45 -10.16 10.62
N TYR A 35 -35.20 -8.85 10.45
CA TYR A 35 -33.91 -8.33 10.01
C TYR A 35 -32.98 -7.98 11.18
N ARG A 36 -31.68 -8.20 10.97
CA ARG A 36 -30.62 -7.68 11.85
C ARG A 36 -30.49 -6.18 11.66
N ASP A 37 -30.34 -5.47 12.77
CA ASP A 37 -30.21 -4.02 12.83
C ASP A 37 -28.89 -3.66 13.54
N TYR A 38 -27.89 -3.32 12.74
CA TYR A 38 -26.58 -2.87 13.19
C TYR A 38 -26.62 -1.38 13.48
N ALA A 39 -26.12 -0.98 14.65
CA ALA A 39 -25.90 0.40 15.00
C ALA A 39 -24.48 0.85 14.60
N ASP A 40 -24.21 2.14 14.63
CA ASP A 40 -22.89 2.69 14.30
C ASP A 40 -21.73 2.08 15.11
N PRO A 41 -21.89 1.77 16.41
CA PRO A 41 -20.85 1.06 17.18
C PRO A 41 -20.53 -0.34 16.63
N ASP A 42 -21.53 -1.06 16.10
CA ASP A 42 -21.31 -2.38 15.51
C ASP A 42 -20.51 -2.27 14.22
N VAL A 43 -20.83 -1.27 13.39
CA VAL A 43 -20.11 -0.98 12.14
C VAL A 43 -18.68 -0.54 12.43
N HIS A 44 -18.46 0.29 13.45
CA HIS A 44 -17.12 0.70 13.89
C HIS A 44 -16.30 -0.50 14.35
N ARG A 45 -16.91 -1.41 15.12
CA ARG A 45 -16.29 -2.68 15.56
C ARG A 45 -15.94 -3.59 14.40
N LEU A 46 -16.83 -3.72 13.41
CA LEU A 46 -16.58 -4.49 12.19
C LEU A 46 -15.41 -3.92 11.39
N ARG A 47 -15.32 -2.59 11.23
CA ARG A 47 -14.17 -1.92 10.58
C ARG A 47 -12.86 -2.20 11.31
N PHE A 48 -12.86 -2.15 12.65
CA PHE A 48 -11.68 -2.48 13.42
C PHE A 48 -11.22 -3.93 13.20
N ILE A 49 -12.16 -4.88 13.23
CA ILE A 49 -11.86 -6.30 12.95
C ILE A 49 -11.28 -6.46 11.55
N ALA A 50 -11.86 -5.79 10.54
CA ALA A 50 -11.37 -5.82 9.16
C ALA A 50 -9.93 -5.31 9.06
N ASN A 51 -9.66 -4.10 9.57
CA ASN A 51 -8.33 -3.51 9.54
C ASN A 51 -7.30 -4.38 10.27
N ALA A 52 -7.64 -4.93 11.43
CA ALA A 52 -6.73 -5.80 12.18
C ALA A 52 -6.45 -7.11 11.41
N ARG A 53 -7.46 -7.67 10.73
CA ARG A 53 -7.29 -8.85 9.87
C ARG A 53 -6.39 -8.57 8.66
N ASP A 54 -6.56 -7.41 8.02
CA ASP A 54 -5.73 -7.00 6.87
C ASP A 54 -4.28 -6.75 7.27
N LEU A 55 -4.05 -6.26 8.50
CA LEU A 55 -2.73 -6.15 9.11
C LEU A 55 -2.16 -7.49 9.64
N GLY A 56 -2.88 -8.60 9.45
CA GLY A 56 -2.41 -9.94 9.78
C GLY A 56 -2.60 -10.37 11.24
N PHE A 57 -3.40 -9.65 12.04
CA PHE A 57 -3.63 -10.03 13.43
C PHE A 57 -4.44 -11.34 13.53
N PRO A 58 -4.07 -12.26 14.43
CA PRO A 58 -4.85 -13.45 14.71
C PRO A 58 -6.15 -13.09 15.46
N ILE A 59 -7.19 -13.90 15.27
CA ILE A 59 -8.53 -13.64 15.82
C ILE A 59 -8.53 -13.47 17.35
N GLU A 60 -7.70 -14.24 18.07
CA GLU A 60 -7.64 -14.15 19.54
C GLU A 60 -7.02 -12.84 20.04
N GLU A 61 -6.07 -12.27 19.30
CA GLU A 61 -5.55 -10.94 19.61
C GLU A 61 -6.59 -9.87 19.33
N ILE A 62 -7.32 -9.98 18.21
CA ILE A 62 -8.42 -9.07 17.89
C ILE A 62 -9.46 -9.11 19.02
N ARG A 63 -9.83 -10.31 19.51
CA ARG A 63 -10.74 -10.47 20.66
C ARG A 63 -10.20 -9.75 21.90
N THR A 64 -8.92 -9.90 22.19
CA THR A 64 -8.27 -9.27 23.34
C THR A 64 -8.31 -7.75 23.24
N LEU A 65 -7.98 -7.19 22.07
CA LEU A 65 -8.02 -5.75 21.80
C LEU A 65 -9.44 -5.19 21.86
N LEU A 66 -10.43 -5.93 21.36
CA LEU A 66 -11.84 -5.55 21.45
C LEU A 66 -12.33 -5.48 22.91
N GLY A 67 -11.68 -6.19 23.83
CA GLY A 67 -11.93 -6.11 25.27
C GLY A 67 -11.67 -4.72 25.86
N LEU A 68 -10.78 -3.92 25.25
CA LEU A 68 -10.49 -2.53 25.67
C LEU A 68 -11.71 -1.61 25.55
N TRP A 69 -12.63 -1.90 24.62
CA TRP A 69 -13.78 -1.03 24.36
C TRP A 69 -14.94 -1.29 25.31
N SER A 70 -15.11 -2.54 25.73
CA SER A 70 -16.22 -3.00 26.56
C SER A 70 -16.12 -2.58 28.03
N ASP A 71 -14.92 -2.28 28.56
CA ASP A 71 -14.78 -1.96 29.97
C ASP A 71 -13.64 -0.96 30.25
N ARG A 72 -13.85 0.32 29.92
CA ARG A 72 -12.84 1.39 30.11
C ARG A 72 -12.36 1.52 31.57
N SER A 73 -13.20 1.13 32.54
CA SER A 73 -12.90 1.17 33.98
C SER A 73 -12.15 -0.08 34.50
N ARG A 74 -12.25 -1.21 33.79
CA ARG A 74 -11.69 -2.52 34.19
C ARG A 74 -10.70 -3.13 33.20
N SER A 75 -10.38 -2.44 32.10
CA SER A 75 -9.32 -2.88 31.19
C SER A 75 -8.03 -3.11 31.97
N SER A 76 -7.64 -4.39 32.10
CA SER A 76 -6.43 -4.78 32.83
C SER A 76 -5.24 -4.02 32.27
N SER A 77 -4.32 -3.63 33.17
CA SER A 77 -3.02 -3.07 32.80
C SER A 77 -2.33 -3.93 31.73
N GLU A 78 -2.52 -5.24 31.79
CA GLU A 78 -2.02 -6.23 30.82
C GLU A 78 -2.56 -6.01 29.40
N VAL A 79 -3.85 -5.72 29.24
CA VAL A 79 -4.44 -5.50 27.91
C VAL A 79 -3.95 -4.18 27.31
N LYS A 80 -3.78 -3.14 28.15
CA LYS A 80 -3.17 -1.88 27.72
C LYS A 80 -1.71 -2.06 27.31
N MET A 81 -0.93 -2.83 28.08
CA MET A 81 0.46 -3.16 27.74
C MET A 81 0.55 -3.94 26.43
N LEU A 82 -0.32 -4.93 26.21
CA LEU A 82 -0.37 -5.68 24.96
C LEU A 82 -0.68 -4.77 23.77
N ALA A 83 -1.70 -3.90 23.89
CA ALA A 83 -2.06 -2.97 22.84
C ALA A 83 -0.93 -1.98 22.52
N GLN A 84 -0.26 -1.45 23.55
CA GLN A 84 0.89 -0.57 23.37
C GLN A 84 2.04 -1.29 22.68
N ALA A 85 2.39 -2.50 23.13
CA ALA A 85 3.45 -3.29 22.50
C ALA A 85 3.17 -3.59 21.01
N ARG A 86 1.91 -3.85 20.66
CA ARG A 86 1.48 -4.04 19.26
C ARG A 86 1.54 -2.73 18.46
N ALA A 87 1.13 -1.61 19.04
CA ALA A 87 1.25 -0.29 18.40
C ALA A 87 2.73 0.04 18.11
N ASP A 88 3.62 -0.22 19.07
CA ASP A 88 5.06 0.01 18.92
C ASP A 88 5.69 -0.91 17.87
N GLU A 89 5.27 -2.18 17.81
CA GLU A 89 5.70 -3.11 16.77
C GLU A 89 5.26 -2.65 15.37
N LEU A 90 4.00 -2.23 15.21
CA LEU A 90 3.50 -1.70 13.95
C LEU A 90 4.24 -0.42 13.55
N GLY A 91 4.50 0.49 14.51
CA GLY A 91 5.28 1.70 14.29
C GLY A 91 6.70 1.40 13.79
N ARG A 92 7.39 0.43 14.40
CA ARG A 92 8.71 -0.03 13.95
C ARG A 92 8.68 -0.62 12.54
N LYS A 93 7.68 -1.45 12.23
CA LYS A 93 7.52 -2.02 10.87
C LYS A 93 7.25 -0.95 9.83
N ALA A 94 6.37 0.02 10.14
CA ALA A 94 6.08 1.13 9.24
C ALA A 94 7.33 1.97 8.96
N ALA A 95 8.11 2.31 10.01
CA ALA A 95 9.36 3.03 9.84
C ALA A 95 10.39 2.26 9.00
N ALA A 96 10.51 0.94 9.20
CA ALA A 96 11.39 0.10 8.41
C ALA A 96 10.96 0.01 6.93
N LEU A 97 9.65 -0.13 6.66
CA LEU A 97 9.11 -0.14 5.30
C LEU A 97 9.35 1.21 4.58
N GLU A 98 9.18 2.32 5.30
CA GLU A 98 9.43 3.65 4.75
C GLU A 98 10.92 3.88 4.48
N ALA A 99 11.79 3.44 5.39
CA ALA A 99 13.24 3.50 5.16
C ALA A 99 13.66 2.65 3.94
N PHE A 100 13.08 1.46 3.78
CA PHE A 100 13.35 0.62 2.62
C PHE A 100 12.81 1.23 1.32
N ARG A 101 11.60 1.82 1.35
CA ARG A 101 11.04 2.59 0.22
C ARG A 101 12.00 3.72 -0.18
N GLN A 102 12.57 4.43 0.78
CA GLN A 102 13.55 5.49 0.52
C GLN A 102 14.83 4.93 -0.10
N GLN A 103 15.38 3.84 0.43
CA GLN A 103 16.56 3.18 -0.16
C GLN A 103 16.34 2.79 -1.63
N LEU A 104 15.16 2.25 -1.97
CA LEU A 104 14.82 1.94 -3.35
C LEU A 104 14.71 3.21 -4.21
N SER A 105 14.12 4.27 -3.67
CA SER A 105 14.06 5.57 -4.35
C SER A 105 15.45 6.14 -4.64
N ASP A 106 16.39 5.98 -3.71
CA ASP A 106 17.77 6.45 -3.85
C ASP A 106 18.51 5.66 -4.93
N VAL A 107 18.24 4.35 -5.07
CA VAL A 107 18.79 3.52 -6.16
C VAL A 107 18.32 4.02 -7.52
N PHE A 108 17.04 4.35 -7.68
CA PHE A 108 16.54 4.91 -8.94
C PHE A 108 17.15 6.28 -9.25
N ALA A 109 17.30 7.12 -8.22
CA ALA A 109 17.96 8.42 -8.36
C ALA A 109 19.44 8.30 -8.76
N ASP A 110 20.17 7.33 -8.21
CA ASP A 110 21.57 7.03 -8.60
C ASP A 110 21.66 6.64 -10.08
N TRP A 111 20.79 5.74 -10.55
CA TRP A 111 20.76 5.35 -11.97
C TRP A 111 20.48 6.54 -12.87
N GLN A 112 19.53 7.40 -12.51
CA GLN A 112 19.26 8.63 -13.24
C GLN A 112 20.49 9.55 -13.25
N HIS A 113 21.17 9.73 -12.11
CA HIS A 113 22.35 10.58 -12.03
C HIS A 113 23.48 10.07 -12.93
N ARG A 114 23.74 8.76 -12.93
CA ARG A 114 24.75 8.13 -13.79
C ARG A 114 24.40 8.29 -15.27
N THR A 115 23.14 8.11 -15.65
CA THR A 115 22.68 8.38 -17.03
C THR A 115 22.87 9.86 -17.41
N ALA A 116 22.53 10.79 -16.51
CA ALA A 116 22.74 12.23 -16.76
C ALA A 116 24.23 12.57 -16.93
N GLN A 117 25.13 11.93 -16.18
CA GLN A 117 26.57 12.08 -16.37
C GLN A 117 27.02 11.62 -17.77
N CYS A 118 26.52 10.48 -18.26
CA CYS A 118 26.78 10.03 -19.62
C CYS A 118 26.26 11.02 -20.67
N LEU A 119 25.06 11.56 -20.48
CA LEU A 119 24.49 12.56 -21.39
C LEU A 119 25.32 13.85 -21.41
N ARG A 120 25.76 14.35 -20.25
CA ARG A 120 26.66 15.52 -20.19
C ARG A 120 28.01 15.26 -20.88
N ALA A 121 28.56 14.06 -20.75
CA ALA A 121 29.78 13.67 -21.45
C ALA A 121 29.57 13.67 -22.98
N ALA A 122 28.44 13.13 -23.45
CA ALA A 122 28.06 13.16 -24.87
C ALA A 122 27.85 14.61 -25.38
N GLN A 123 27.30 15.50 -24.56
CA GLN A 123 27.21 16.94 -24.89
C GLN A 123 28.58 17.58 -25.05
N ALA A 124 29.50 17.29 -24.13
CA ALA A 124 30.87 17.81 -24.20
C ALA A 124 31.64 17.28 -25.42
N ALA A 125 31.34 16.07 -25.87
CA ALA A 125 31.88 15.48 -27.09
C ALA A 125 31.19 15.97 -28.38
N GLY A 126 30.09 16.72 -28.28
CA GLY A 126 29.31 17.19 -29.43
C GLY A 126 28.44 16.12 -30.09
N GLU A 127 28.19 15.00 -29.42
CA GLU A 127 27.35 13.89 -29.94
C GLU A 127 25.85 14.15 -29.79
N ILE A 128 25.48 14.99 -28.81
CA ILE A 128 24.09 15.40 -28.56
C ILE A 128 24.01 16.90 -28.36
N GLY A 129 22.82 17.48 -28.60
CA GLY A 129 22.62 18.92 -28.51
C GLY A 129 22.89 19.50 -27.11
N ALA A 130 23.72 20.55 -27.03
CA ALA A 130 24.00 21.26 -25.77
C ALA A 130 22.78 21.98 -25.17
N HIS A 131 21.70 22.13 -25.95
CA HIS A 131 20.45 22.74 -25.51
C HIS A 131 19.59 21.81 -24.63
N HIS A 132 19.91 20.52 -24.56
CA HIS A 132 19.17 19.58 -23.74
C HIS A 132 19.57 19.67 -22.26
N ASP A 133 18.58 19.58 -21.37
CA ASP A 133 18.81 19.37 -19.94
C ASP A 133 19.07 17.89 -19.68
N ALA A 134 20.32 17.55 -19.35
CA ALA A 134 20.76 16.17 -19.13
C ALA A 134 20.04 15.47 -17.96
N ASP A 135 19.70 16.20 -16.89
CA ASP A 135 18.98 15.62 -15.74
C ASP A 135 17.54 15.29 -16.11
N ARG A 136 16.87 16.21 -16.83
CA ARG A 136 15.51 15.97 -17.34
C ARG A 136 15.45 14.85 -18.36
N LEU A 137 16.42 14.78 -19.28
CA LEU A 137 16.50 13.69 -20.27
C LEU A 137 16.74 12.33 -19.59
N ALA A 138 17.61 12.27 -18.58
CA ALA A 138 17.83 11.04 -17.83
C ALA A 138 16.57 10.58 -17.08
N ALA A 139 15.83 11.51 -16.46
CA ALA A 139 14.54 11.21 -15.83
C ALA A 139 13.53 10.68 -16.85
N PHE A 140 13.38 11.38 -17.98
CA PHE A 140 12.50 11.00 -19.07
C PHE A 140 12.84 9.61 -19.62
N PHE A 141 14.13 9.32 -19.80
CA PHE A 141 14.61 8.02 -20.24
C PHE A 141 14.13 6.90 -19.32
N TRP A 142 14.37 7.00 -18.00
CA TRP A 142 14.02 5.93 -17.07
C TRP A 142 12.51 5.73 -16.93
N ILE A 143 11.73 6.81 -16.88
CA ILE A 143 10.25 6.74 -16.86
C ILE A 143 9.72 6.00 -18.10
N GLY A 144 10.25 6.32 -19.28
CA GLY A 144 9.83 5.67 -20.53
C GLY A 144 10.35 4.23 -20.67
N TRP A 145 11.59 3.98 -20.24
CA TRP A 145 12.24 2.67 -20.29
C TRP A 145 11.49 1.63 -19.46
N GLU A 146 10.97 2.00 -18.29
CA GLU A 146 10.15 1.11 -17.46
C GLU A 146 8.90 0.61 -18.19
N GLY A 147 8.23 1.49 -18.92
CA GLY A 147 7.09 1.11 -19.77
C GLY A 147 7.49 0.14 -20.89
N ALA A 148 8.64 0.38 -21.52
CA ALA A 148 9.18 -0.52 -22.55
C ALA A 148 9.53 -1.90 -21.96
N VAL A 149 10.13 -1.96 -20.76
CA VAL A 149 10.44 -3.21 -20.05
C VAL A 149 9.17 -3.98 -19.70
N LEU A 150 8.14 -3.30 -19.20
CA LEU A 150 6.86 -3.94 -18.85
C LEU A 150 6.20 -4.56 -20.09
N ARG A 151 6.16 -3.83 -21.21
CA ARG A 151 5.64 -4.36 -22.48
C ARG A 151 6.47 -5.50 -23.04
N ALA A 152 7.80 -5.41 -22.95
CA ALA A 152 8.68 -6.48 -23.39
C ALA A 152 8.43 -7.79 -22.64
N LYS A 153 8.17 -7.73 -21.33
CA LYS A 153 7.79 -8.90 -20.51
C LYS A 153 6.43 -9.46 -20.92
N LEU A 154 5.43 -8.59 -21.10
CA LEU A 154 4.06 -8.98 -21.47
C LEU A 154 4.03 -9.66 -22.86
N GLU A 155 4.73 -9.07 -23.82
CA GLU A 155 4.78 -9.52 -25.21
C GLU A 155 5.84 -10.63 -25.42
N ARG A 156 6.67 -10.93 -24.40
CA ARG A 156 7.82 -11.84 -24.46
C ARG A 156 8.75 -11.53 -25.63
N SER A 157 8.98 -10.25 -25.89
CA SER A 157 9.72 -9.75 -27.05
C SER A 157 10.60 -8.56 -26.67
N GLY A 158 11.79 -8.46 -27.27
CA GLY A 158 12.67 -7.29 -27.12
C GLY A 158 12.26 -6.09 -27.98
N ALA A 159 11.20 -6.19 -28.79
CA ALA A 159 10.80 -5.12 -29.71
C ALA A 159 10.46 -3.80 -29.00
N PRO A 160 9.67 -3.77 -27.90
CA PRO A 160 9.37 -2.53 -27.20
C PRO A 160 10.61 -1.78 -26.69
N LEU A 161 11.63 -2.51 -26.22
CA LEU A 161 12.90 -1.92 -25.76
C LEU A 161 13.65 -1.24 -26.91
N ARG A 162 13.75 -1.91 -28.07
CA ARG A 162 14.40 -1.34 -29.26
C ARG A 162 13.66 -0.12 -29.77
N THR A 163 12.34 -0.20 -29.91
CA THR A 163 11.49 0.92 -30.35
C THR A 163 11.68 2.14 -29.47
N PHE A 164 11.70 1.96 -28.14
CA PHE A 164 11.96 3.06 -27.22
C PHE A 164 13.39 3.61 -27.36
N ALA A 165 14.41 2.74 -27.37
CA ALA A 165 15.81 3.16 -27.50
C ALA A 165 16.05 3.97 -28.79
N GLU A 166 15.58 3.45 -29.93
CA GLU A 166 15.69 4.09 -31.24
C GLU A 166 15.01 5.47 -31.23
N GLY A 167 13.80 5.56 -30.70
CA GLY A 167 13.07 6.83 -30.57
C GLY A 167 13.78 7.84 -29.66
N PHE A 168 14.29 7.39 -28.53
CA PHE A 168 15.03 8.25 -27.60
C PHE A 168 16.33 8.78 -28.23
N PHE A 169 17.14 7.91 -28.86
CA PHE A 169 18.38 8.35 -29.52
C PHE A 169 18.12 9.26 -30.71
N ALA A 170 17.04 9.03 -31.48
CA ALA A 170 16.64 9.91 -32.57
C ALA A 170 16.25 11.31 -32.06
N MET A 171 15.65 11.41 -30.87
CA MET A 171 15.20 12.68 -30.28
C MET A 171 16.36 13.57 -29.80
N ILE A 172 17.47 12.98 -29.33
CA ILE A 172 18.56 13.73 -28.67
C ILE A 172 19.76 14.01 -29.58
N ARG A 173 19.81 13.40 -30.77
CA ARG A 173 20.86 13.65 -31.75
C ARG A 173 20.69 15.04 -32.37
N THR A 174 21.82 15.70 -32.60
CA THR A 174 21.94 16.98 -33.33
C THR A 174 21.49 16.90 -34.78
#